data_AF-A0AA41SMF2-F1
#
_entry.id   AF-A0AA41SMF2-F1
#
_cell.length_a   1.000
_cell.length_b   1.000
_cell.length_c   1.000
_cell.angle_alpha   90.00
_cell.angle_beta   90.00
_cell.angle_gamma   90.00
#
_symmetry.space_group_name_H-M   'P 1'
#
loop_
_entity.id
_entity.type
_entity.pdbx_description
1 polymer ?
#
loop_
_entity_poly.entity_id
_entity_poly.type
_entity_poly.pdbx_seq_one_letter_code
_entity_poly.pdbx_strand_id
1 'polypeptide(L)'
;MFTFKKMNIYDGCATFFRLSKFRLIEKYELEFRTTAQKIAWTHKQDKRHNMMKDNVALTVILETIKAEPVSDTSNHRICVANVHVSADLENTDVKLWQVGTLIENLERNVAHLKIPILICGDLNSCPRSAAHTLVIKGRVDRKHEELVNTTEELIKHLKLSHKLLPL
;
A
#
# COMPACT_ATOMS: atom_id res chain seq x y z
N MET A 1 29.47 -22.87 21.57
CA MET A 1 28.61 -22.96 20.37
C MET A 1 27.28 -22.31 20.73
N PHE A 2 27.04 -21.07 20.29
CA PHE A 2 25.77 -20.39 20.52
C PHE A 2 24.82 -20.77 19.38
N THR A 3 23.82 -21.59 19.70
CA THR A 3 22.72 -21.91 18.78
C THR A 3 21.66 -20.81 18.89
N PHE A 4 21.57 -19.97 17.86
CA PHE A 4 20.50 -18.99 17.73
C PHE A 4 19.19 -19.77 17.45
N LYS A 5 18.35 -19.92 18.47
CA LYS A 5 17.00 -20.47 18.30
C LYS A 5 16.22 -19.41 17.53
N LYS A 6 15.86 -19.70 16.27
CA LYS A 6 15.10 -18.80 15.40
C LYS A 6 13.72 -18.60 16.03
N MET A 7 13.59 -17.56 16.86
CA MET A 7 12.31 -17.08 17.34
C MET A 7 11.59 -16.50 16.12
N ASN A 8 10.36 -16.93 15.84
CA ASN A 8 9.58 -16.32 14.76
C ASN A 8 9.26 -14.89 15.20
N ILE A 9 10.03 -13.94 14.70
CA ILE A 9 9.76 -12.51 14.85
C ILE A 9 8.76 -12.16 13.75
N TYR A 10 7.54 -11.85 14.14
CA TYR A 10 6.51 -11.31 13.25
C TYR A 10 6.57 -9.78 13.34
N ASP A 11 6.67 -9.12 12.19
CA ASP A 11 6.57 -7.67 12.07
C ASP A 11 5.21 -7.24 11.49
N GLY A 12 4.95 -5.94 11.45
CA GLY A 12 3.69 -5.40 10.96
C GLY A 12 3.65 -3.87 10.97
N CYS A 13 2.50 -3.32 10.58
CA CYS A 13 2.26 -1.87 10.58
C CYS A 13 1.40 -1.46 11.77
N ALA A 14 1.73 -0.31 12.38
CA ALA A 14 0.92 0.31 13.42
C ALA A 14 0.70 1.79 13.12
N THR A 15 -0.49 2.30 13.46
CA THR A 15 -0.84 3.72 13.32
C THR A 15 -1.36 4.22 14.65
N PHE A 16 -0.66 5.19 15.24
CA PHE A 16 -1.04 5.83 16.50
C PHE A 16 -1.60 7.23 16.22
N PHE A 17 -2.63 7.61 16.96
CA PHE A 17 -3.24 8.94 16.87
C PHE A 17 -3.69 9.40 18.26
N ARG A 18 -3.81 10.72 18.43
CA ARG A 18 -4.21 11.32 19.71
C ARG A 18 -5.72 11.21 19.90
N LEU A 19 -6.16 10.47 20.89
CA LEU A 19 -7.58 10.32 21.24
C LEU A 19 -8.26 11.64 21.64
N SER A 20 -7.49 12.64 22.08
CA SER A 20 -8.02 13.98 22.37
C SER A 20 -8.30 14.82 21.11
N LYS A 21 -7.88 14.35 19.93
CA LYS A 21 -8.04 15.04 18.64
C LYS A 21 -8.80 14.23 17.61
N PHE A 22 -8.72 12.91 17.67
CA PHE A 22 -9.28 12.02 16.65
C PHE A 22 -10.00 10.83 17.25
N ARG A 23 -11.01 10.36 16.54
CA ARG A 23 -11.71 9.09 16.77
C ARG A 23 -11.52 8.19 15.55
N LEU A 24 -11.26 6.90 15.78
CA LEU A 24 -11.23 5.89 14.72
C LEU A 24 -12.65 5.63 14.22
N ILE A 25 -12.84 5.71 12.90
CA ILE A 25 -14.12 5.43 12.24
C ILE A 25 -14.09 4.06 11.57
N GLU A 26 -13.08 3.81 10.74
CA GLU A 26 -12.91 2.54 10.03
C GLU A 26 -11.45 2.11 9.99
N LYS A 27 -11.25 0.81 9.83
CA LYS A 27 -9.95 0.16 9.71
C LYS A 27 -10.01 -0.90 8.61
N TYR A 28 -9.01 -0.90 7.75
CA TYR A 28 -8.81 -1.91 6.72
C TYR A 28 -7.40 -2.50 6.83
N GLU A 29 -7.33 -3.82 6.79
CA GLU A 29 -6.08 -4.57 6.73
C GLU A 29 -5.92 -5.16 5.34
N LEU A 30 -4.73 -5.00 4.77
CA LEU A 30 -4.39 -5.53 3.45
C LEU A 30 -3.19 -6.45 3.58
N GLU A 31 -3.43 -7.74 3.37
CA GLU A 31 -2.39 -8.75 3.23
C GLU A 31 -2.10 -8.99 1.75
N PHE A 32 -0.88 -8.69 1.32
CA PHE A 32 -0.49 -8.83 -0.08
C PHE A 32 -0.49 -10.30 -0.52
N ARG A 33 -0.03 -11.22 0.34
CA ARG A 33 -0.08 -12.67 0.09
C ARG A 33 -1.50 -13.13 -0.24
N THR A 34 -2.48 -12.78 0.59
CA THR A 34 -3.88 -13.18 0.41
C THR A 34 -4.46 -12.63 -0.89
N THR A 35 -4.00 -11.46 -1.33
CA THR A 35 -4.40 -10.91 -2.64
C THR A 35 -3.71 -11.63 -3.80
N ALA A 36 -2.41 -11.94 -3.69
CA ALA A 36 -1.64 -12.66 -4.69
C ALA A 36 -2.16 -14.10 -4.91
N GLN A 37 -2.66 -14.75 -3.86
CA GLN A 37 -3.27 -16.09 -3.93
C GLN A 37 -4.51 -16.15 -4.82
N LYS A 38 -5.28 -15.06 -4.90
CA LYS A 38 -6.51 -14.97 -5.70
C LYS A 38 -6.23 -14.78 -7.20
N ILE A 39 -5.00 -14.43 -7.56
CA ILE A 39 -4.59 -14.28 -8.96
C ILE A 39 -4.34 -15.67 -9.54
N ALA A 40 -5.04 -16.00 -10.62
CA ALA A 40 -4.85 -17.23 -11.36
C ALA A 40 -3.61 -17.12 -12.26
N TRP A 41 -2.46 -17.58 -11.76
CA TRP A 41 -1.21 -17.65 -12.52
C TRP A 41 -1.21 -18.88 -13.44
N THR A 42 -0.99 -18.64 -14.72
CA THR A 42 -0.98 -19.65 -15.78
C THR A 42 0.33 -20.43 -15.86
N HIS A 43 1.52 -19.83 -15.68
CA HIS A 43 2.73 -20.52 -16.15
C HIS A 43 4.05 -20.40 -15.35
N LYS A 44 4.19 -19.67 -14.23
CA LYS A 44 5.46 -19.68 -13.47
C LYS A 44 5.30 -19.72 -11.94
N GLN A 45 5.75 -20.81 -11.31
CA GLN A 45 5.74 -21.00 -9.85
C GLN A 45 6.70 -20.05 -9.12
N ASP A 46 7.86 -19.73 -9.70
CA ASP A 46 8.92 -18.96 -9.03
C ASP A 46 8.53 -17.50 -8.75
N LYS A 47 7.94 -16.78 -9.72
CA LYS A 47 7.49 -15.40 -9.51
C LYS A 47 6.31 -15.32 -8.55
N ARG A 48 5.43 -16.34 -8.56
CA ARG A 48 4.33 -16.43 -7.58
C ARG A 48 4.89 -16.51 -6.16
N HIS A 49 5.99 -17.23 -5.92
CA HIS A 49 6.62 -17.28 -4.60
C HIS A 49 7.09 -15.90 -4.10
N ASN A 50 7.72 -15.11 -4.97
CA ASN A 50 8.21 -13.77 -4.61
C ASN A 50 7.09 -12.78 -4.24
N MET A 51 5.89 -12.95 -4.82
CA MET A 51 4.71 -12.15 -4.49
C MET A 51 4.00 -12.58 -3.20
N MET A 52 4.27 -13.80 -2.72
CA MET A 52 3.63 -14.40 -1.56
C MET A 52 4.35 -14.06 -0.24
N LYS A 53 5.07 -12.94 -0.21
CA LYS A 53 5.69 -12.39 1.00
C LYS A 53 4.62 -11.82 1.95
N ASP A 54 4.88 -11.91 3.26
CA ASP A 54 3.98 -11.52 4.36
C ASP A 54 3.93 -10.01 4.62
N ASN A 55 4.14 -9.22 3.57
CA ASN A 55 4.04 -7.77 3.67
C ASN A 55 2.57 -7.37 3.87
N VAL A 56 2.36 -6.28 4.59
CA VAL A 56 1.01 -5.79 4.94
C VAL A 56 0.88 -4.28 4.79
N ALA A 57 -0.36 -3.82 4.66
CA ALA A 57 -0.73 -2.43 4.86
C ALA A 57 -1.89 -2.31 5.84
N LEU A 58 -1.88 -1.26 6.65
CA LEU A 58 -2.93 -0.89 7.58
C LEU A 58 -3.47 0.49 7.20
N THR A 59 -4.77 0.56 6.87
CA THR A 59 -5.45 1.82 6.57
C THR A 59 -6.47 2.13 7.65
N VAL A 60 -6.49 3.37 8.14
CA VAL A 60 -7.48 3.84 9.12
C VAL A 60 -8.12 5.14 8.65
N ILE A 61 -9.41 5.30 8.95
CA ILE A 61 -10.12 6.58 8.77
C ILE A 61 -10.29 7.22 10.15
N LEU A 62 -9.76 8.43 10.30
CA LEU A 62 -9.80 9.20 11.52
C LEU A 62 -10.71 10.41 11.35
N GLU A 63 -11.60 10.64 12.32
CA GLU A 63 -12.48 11.80 12.37
C GLU A 63 -12.02 12.75 13.47
N THR A 64 -11.93 14.04 13.17
CA THR A 64 -11.57 15.06 14.16
C THR A 64 -12.65 15.19 15.22
N ILE A 65 -12.26 15.20 16.49
CA ILE A 65 -13.14 15.57 17.59
C ILE A 65 -13.19 17.10 17.60
N LYS A 66 -14.33 17.69 17.25
CA LYS A 66 -14.50 19.15 17.27
C LYS A 66 -14.38 19.64 18.72
N ALA A 67 -13.52 20.64 18.95
CA ALA A 67 -13.45 21.34 20.23
C ALA A 67 -14.35 22.58 20.28
N GLU A 68 -14.73 23.14 19.12
CA GLU A 68 -15.40 24.44 18.99
C GLU A 68 -16.43 24.42 17.85
N PRO A 69 -17.55 25.16 17.94
CA PRO A 69 -18.58 25.23 16.91
C PRO A 69 -18.13 26.16 15.78
N VAL A 70 -17.22 25.68 14.92
CA VAL A 70 -16.98 26.35 13.64
C VAL A 70 -18.15 26.03 12.72
N SER A 71 -18.64 27.05 12.02
CA SER A 71 -19.82 27.12 11.15
C SER A 71 -19.97 26.06 10.05
N ASP A 72 -19.09 25.07 10.01
CA ASP A 72 -19.10 23.95 9.09
C ASP A 72 -19.56 22.68 9.85
N THR A 73 -20.76 22.20 9.51
CA THR A 73 -21.36 21.00 10.12
C THR A 73 -20.66 19.72 9.68
N SER A 74 -19.71 19.78 8.75
CA SER A 74 -18.97 18.61 8.28
C SER A 74 -17.97 18.09 9.35
N ASN A 75 -18.02 16.80 9.64
CA ASN A 75 -16.97 16.15 10.43
C ASN A 75 -15.74 15.99 9.53
N HIS A 76 -14.62 16.64 9.86
CA HIS A 76 -13.41 16.50 9.08
C HIS A 76 -12.80 15.12 9.30
N ARG A 77 -12.58 14.39 8.21
CA ARG A 77 -12.01 13.05 8.20
C ARG A 77 -10.73 13.03 7.39
N ILE A 78 -9.79 12.18 7.78
CA ILE A 78 -8.57 11.88 7.04
C ILE A 78 -8.38 10.36 7.00
N CYS A 79 -8.00 9.85 5.83
CA CYS A 79 -7.55 8.49 5.67
C CYS A 79 -6.04 8.43 5.85
N VAL A 80 -5.54 7.51 6.67
CA VAL A 80 -4.11 7.26 6.88
C VAL A 80 -3.82 5.81 6.52
N ALA A 81 -3.08 5.60 5.46
CA ALA A 81 -2.54 4.30 5.07
C ALA A 81 -1.09 4.19 5.54
N ASN A 82 -0.73 3.09 6.21
CA ASN A 82 0.64 2.75 6.58
C ASN A 82 1.00 1.41 5.94
N VAL A 83 2.09 1.35 5.18
CA VAL A 83 2.49 0.14 4.42
C VAL A 83 3.96 -0.21 4.64
N HIS A 84 4.25 -1.51 4.66
CA HIS A 84 5.62 -2.03 4.57
C HIS A 84 5.75 -2.89 3.31
N VAL A 85 6.42 -2.37 2.28
CA VAL A 85 6.60 -3.03 0.97
C VAL A 85 7.87 -3.88 0.99
N SER A 86 7.99 -4.86 0.09
CA SER A 86 9.13 -5.78 0.05
C SER A 86 10.48 -5.05 0.01
N ALA A 87 11.38 -5.44 0.91
CA ALA A 87 12.75 -4.92 0.97
C ALA A 87 13.70 -5.49 -0.11
N ASP A 88 13.24 -6.49 -0.86
CA ASP A 88 14.06 -7.19 -1.85
C ASP A 88 14.42 -6.31 -3.05
N LEU A 89 15.70 -6.03 -3.21
CA LEU A 89 16.21 -5.10 -4.22
C LEU A 89 16.00 -5.61 -5.66
N GLU A 90 15.92 -6.92 -5.88
CA GLU A 90 15.83 -7.50 -7.23
C GLU A 90 14.38 -7.62 -7.73
N ASN A 91 13.40 -7.56 -6.83
CA ASN A 91 11.98 -7.75 -7.13
C ASN A 91 11.21 -6.42 -7.20
N THR A 92 11.66 -5.49 -8.05
CA THR A 92 11.02 -4.17 -8.25
C THR A 92 9.59 -4.27 -8.76
N ASP A 93 9.29 -5.28 -9.57
CA ASP A 93 7.95 -5.59 -10.07
C ASP A 93 6.99 -6.00 -8.94
N VAL A 94 7.45 -6.76 -7.95
CA VAL A 94 6.70 -7.09 -6.73
C VAL A 94 6.42 -5.84 -5.90
N LYS A 95 7.39 -4.93 -5.74
CA LYS A 95 7.18 -3.66 -5.02
C LYS A 95 6.10 -2.81 -5.69
N LEU A 96 6.20 -2.65 -7.01
CA LEU A 96 5.20 -1.93 -7.78
C LEU A 96 3.82 -2.59 -7.69
N TRP A 97 3.75 -3.93 -7.74
CA TRP A 97 2.49 -4.64 -7.58
C TRP A 97 1.87 -4.42 -6.19
N GLN A 98 2.66 -4.46 -5.12
CA GLN A 98 2.19 -4.20 -3.75
C GLN A 98 1.67 -2.76 -3.61
N VAL A 99 2.42 -1.77 -4.12
CA VAL A 99 1.98 -0.37 -4.11
C VAL A 99 0.71 -0.17 -4.95
N GLY A 100 0.64 -0.78 -6.13
CA GLY A 100 -0.56 -0.76 -6.97
C GLY A 100 -1.77 -1.37 -6.25
N THR A 101 -1.58 -2.50 -5.57
CA THR A 101 -2.64 -3.18 -4.80
C THR A 101 -3.13 -2.34 -3.62
N LEU A 102 -2.23 -1.64 -2.91
CA LEU A 102 -2.60 -0.66 -1.89
C LEU A 102 -3.47 0.45 -2.47
N ILE A 103 -3.07 1.02 -3.61
CA ILE A 103 -3.80 2.09 -4.28
C ILE A 103 -5.18 1.62 -4.75
N GLU A 104 -5.32 0.40 -5.27
CA GLU A 104 -6.62 -0.18 -5.60
C GLU A 104 -7.52 -0.30 -4.37
N ASN A 105 -6.96 -0.73 -3.23
CA ASN A 105 -7.70 -0.83 -1.99
C ASN A 105 -8.20 0.55 -1.53
N LEU A 106 -7.37 1.58 -1.64
CA LEU A 106 -7.74 2.96 -1.32
C LEU A 106 -8.79 3.53 -2.28
N GLU A 107 -8.67 3.28 -3.58
CA GLU A 107 -9.68 3.70 -4.56
C GLU A 107 -11.04 3.03 -4.29
N ARG A 108 -11.04 1.74 -3.96
CA ARG A 108 -12.25 0.98 -3.67
C ARG A 108 -12.94 1.43 -2.37
N ASN A 109 -12.16 1.54 -1.29
CA ASN A 109 -12.71 1.70 0.05
C ASN A 109 -12.80 3.16 0.51
N VAL A 110 -12.04 4.09 -0.09
CA VAL A 110 -11.86 5.45 0.45
C VAL A 110 -12.21 6.54 -0.55
N ALA A 111 -11.91 6.38 -1.84
CA ALA A 111 -12.02 7.48 -2.80
C ALA A 111 -13.45 8.07 -2.92
N HIS A 112 -14.48 7.25 -2.71
CA HIS A 112 -15.88 7.70 -2.73
C HIS A 112 -16.23 8.67 -1.58
N LEU A 113 -15.49 8.63 -0.47
CA LEU A 113 -15.69 9.50 0.68
C LEU A 113 -15.18 10.92 0.44
N LYS A 114 -14.36 11.14 -0.60
CA LYS A 114 -13.77 12.45 -0.95
C LYS A 114 -13.03 13.12 0.21
N ILE A 115 -12.34 12.31 1.02
CA ILE A 115 -11.51 12.77 2.14
C ILE A 115 -10.03 12.76 1.75
N PRO A 116 -9.18 13.60 2.38
CA PRO A 116 -7.73 13.55 2.19
C PRO A 116 -7.15 12.17 2.56
N ILE A 117 -6.15 11.74 1.80
CA ILE A 117 -5.45 10.46 2.01
C ILE A 117 -3.98 10.77 2.29
N LEU A 118 -3.48 10.26 3.41
CA LEU A 118 -2.07 10.27 3.78
C LEU A 118 -1.52 8.85 3.63
N ILE A 119 -0.53 8.67 2.75
CA ILE A 119 0.17 7.39 2.59
C ILE A 119 1.52 7.49 3.29
N CYS A 120 1.72 6.65 4.29
CA CYS A 120 2.92 6.52 5.10
C CYS A 120 3.52 5.12 4.96
N GLY A 121 4.76 4.98 5.40
CA GLY A 121 5.42 3.69 5.56
C GLY A 121 6.66 3.53 4.69
N ASP A 122 7.21 2.33 4.68
CA ASP A 122 8.44 2.01 3.97
C ASP A 122 8.11 1.33 2.64
N LEU A 123 8.26 2.09 1.54
CA LEU A 123 8.09 1.57 0.19
C LEU A 123 9.28 0.74 -0.30
N ASN A 124 10.41 0.74 0.44
CA ASN A 124 11.67 0.11 0.04
C ASN A 124 12.07 0.45 -1.40
N SER A 125 11.77 1.68 -1.81
CA SER A 125 11.79 2.15 -3.19
C SER A 125 12.39 3.54 -3.24
N CYS A 126 13.47 3.71 -4.00
CA CYS A 126 14.11 5.00 -4.16
C CYS A 126 13.22 5.98 -4.94
N PRO A 127 13.41 7.31 -4.77
CA PRO A 127 12.81 8.29 -5.66
C PRO A 127 13.08 7.94 -7.13
N ARG A 128 12.07 8.14 -7.98
CA ARG A 128 12.06 7.78 -9.43
C ARG A 128 11.90 6.29 -9.75
N SER A 129 11.85 5.38 -8.77
CA SER A 129 11.41 4.01 -9.03
C SER A 129 9.98 3.99 -9.61
N ALA A 130 9.58 2.88 -10.21
CA ALA A 130 8.23 2.72 -10.74
C ALA A 130 7.18 2.85 -9.61
N ALA A 131 7.42 2.20 -8.47
CA ALA A 131 6.51 2.25 -7.32
C ALA A 131 6.37 3.69 -6.76
N HIS A 132 7.48 4.41 -6.59
CA HIS A 132 7.48 5.81 -6.16
C HIS A 132 6.77 6.71 -7.19
N THR A 133 7.08 6.51 -8.47
CA THR A 133 6.49 7.29 -9.57
C THR A 133 4.99 7.09 -9.65
N LEU A 134 4.48 5.88 -9.40
CA LEU A 134 3.05 5.61 -9.34
C LEU A 134 2.37 6.47 -8.27
N VAL A 135 2.91 6.48 -7.05
CA VAL A 135 2.34 7.23 -5.92
C VAL A 135 2.34 8.73 -6.18
N ILE A 136 3.46 9.29 -6.66
CA ILE A 136 3.62 10.74 -6.79
C ILE A 136 2.98 11.29 -8.06
N LYS A 137 3.14 10.60 -9.20
CA LYS A 137 2.65 11.09 -10.50
C LYS A 137 1.29 10.53 -10.89
N GLY A 138 0.77 9.56 -10.12
CA GLY A 138 -0.48 8.86 -10.44
C GLY A 138 -0.38 7.91 -11.63
N ARG A 139 0.80 7.77 -12.26
CA ARG A 139 1.00 6.95 -13.46
C ARG A 139 2.47 6.55 -13.66
N VAL A 140 2.68 5.35 -14.18
CA VAL A 140 3.96 4.81 -14.64
C VAL A 140 3.86 4.42 -16.11
N ASP A 141 4.90 4.70 -16.89
CA ASP A 141 4.99 4.24 -18.28
C ASP A 141 5.32 2.74 -18.33
N ARG A 142 4.72 2.00 -19.27
CA ARG A 142 5.06 0.59 -19.53
C ARG A 142 6.52 0.40 -19.95
N LYS A 143 7.15 1.43 -20.51
CA LYS A 143 8.57 1.43 -20.91
C LYS A 143 9.52 1.78 -19.76
N HIS A 144 9.04 1.88 -18.53
CA HIS A 144 9.89 2.16 -17.37
C HIS A 144 10.98 1.09 -17.22
N GLU A 145 12.20 1.49 -16.86
CA GLU A 145 13.37 0.60 -16.78
C GLU A 145 13.14 -0.60 -15.83
N GLU A 146 12.51 -0.36 -14.67
CA GLU A 146 12.12 -1.41 -13.71
C GLU A 146 11.02 -2.36 -14.21
N LEU A 147 10.42 -2.11 -15.37
CA LEU A 147 9.41 -2.98 -15.99
C LEU A 147 9.94 -3.82 -17.14
N VAL A 148 11.16 -3.57 -17.62
CA VAL A 148 11.74 -4.24 -18.81
C VAL A 148 11.83 -5.76 -18.63
N ASN A 149 12.11 -6.23 -17.41
CA ASN A 149 12.23 -7.65 -17.07
C ASN A 149 10.94 -8.24 -16.46
N THR A 150 9.87 -7.46 -16.41
CA THR A 150 8.57 -7.90 -15.89
C THR A 150 7.89 -8.79 -16.93
N THR A 151 7.31 -9.91 -16.49
CA THR A 151 6.61 -10.81 -17.40
C THR A 151 5.30 -10.18 -17.86
N GLU A 152 4.91 -10.39 -19.11
CA GLU A 152 3.62 -9.93 -19.66
C GLU A 152 2.42 -10.37 -18.81
N GLU A 153 2.50 -11.56 -18.21
CA GLU A 153 1.50 -12.06 -17.28
C GLU A 153 1.37 -11.18 -16.02
N LEU A 154 2.49 -10.78 -15.41
CA LEU A 154 2.48 -9.89 -14.25
C LEU A 154 2.06 -8.48 -14.64
N ILE A 155 2.48 -7.97 -15.80
CA ILE A 155 2.09 -6.64 -16.31
C ILE A 155 0.57 -6.50 -16.39
N LYS A 156 -0.17 -7.57 -16.74
CA LYS A 156 -1.65 -7.56 -16.76
C LYS A 156 -2.28 -7.33 -15.38
N HIS A 157 -1.56 -7.67 -14.31
CA HIS A 157 -2.00 -7.51 -12.92
C HIS A 157 -1.38 -6.28 -12.24
N LEU A 158 -0.53 -5.52 -12.95
CA LEU A 158 0.02 -4.27 -12.44
C LEU A 158 -0.95 -3.11 -12.65
N LYS A 159 -1.20 -2.37 -11.59
CA LYS A 159 -1.82 -1.05 -11.67
C LYS A 159 -0.77 -0.01 -12.04
N LEU A 160 -0.87 0.52 -13.25
CA LEU A 160 0.08 1.52 -13.76
C LEU A 160 -0.48 2.95 -13.72
N SER A 161 -1.72 3.15 -13.29
CA SER A 161 -2.30 4.48 -13.10
C SER A 161 -3.46 4.50 -12.10
N HIS A 162 -3.66 5.64 -11.44
CA HIS A 162 -4.75 5.88 -10.51
C HIS A 162 -5.28 7.32 -10.58
N LYS A 163 -6.43 7.55 -9.95
CA LYS A 163 -7.09 8.87 -9.87
C LYS A 163 -7.22 9.38 -8.44
N LEU A 164 -6.57 8.73 -7.46
CA LEU A 164 -6.41 9.33 -6.13
C LEU A 164 -5.89 10.77 -6.31
N LEU A 165 -6.46 11.70 -5.55
CA LEU A 165 -6.05 13.09 -5.60
C LEU A 165 -4.53 13.16 -5.36
N PRO A 166 -3.81 14.01 -6.10
CA PRO A 166 -2.37 14.14 -5.92
C PRO A 166 -2.06 14.48 -4.46
N LEU A 167 -1.06 13.78 -3.92
CA LEU A 167 -0.51 14.00 -2.59
C LEU A 167 0.19 15.36 -2.49
#